data_AF-A0A8H5JN81-F1
#
_entry.id   AF-A0A8H5JN81-F1
#
_cell.length_a   1.000
_cell.length_b   1.000
_cell.length_c   1.000
_cell.angle_alpha   90.00
_cell.angle_beta   90.00
_cell.angle_gamma   90.00
#
_symmetry.space_group_name_H-M   'P 1'
#
loop_
_entity.id
_entity.type
_entity.pdbx_description
1 polymer ?
#
loop_
_entity_poly.entity_id
_entity_poly.type
_entity_poly.pdbx_seq_one_letter_code
_entity_poly.pdbx_strand_id
1 'polypeptide(L)'
;MSQLGYDKFLLVGHDRGARVAYRLAIDHHEAVSKLVVIDIIPTAAMFQGFGDVTSGLKAYHWLFLAQSDPFPETMIQGADNGKHYLEHTLASWTKKKTLEDFDERALDEYRKAYCSIARIHSTCEDYRAGAFLDKAYDEKDLEEGNKIQAPMLAIWGNAGVSAESLQNKSEGPLEIWQKYAQNVRGKALECGHFIPEEDPEGLAEALIPFLLQD
;
A
#
# COMPACT_ATOMS: atom_id res chain seq x y z
N MET A 1 11.69 11.80 12.14
CA MET A 1 10.97 12.09 13.41
C MET A 1 11.89 12.64 14.49
N SER A 2 13.04 12.03 14.78
CA SER A 2 13.97 12.54 15.81
C SER A 2 14.45 13.98 15.56
N GLN A 3 14.71 14.37 14.30
CA GLN A 3 15.04 15.77 13.97
C GLN A 3 13.92 16.77 14.29
N LEU A 4 12.68 16.31 14.38
CA LEU A 4 11.52 17.12 14.79
C LEU A 4 11.27 17.02 16.32
N GLY A 5 12.12 16.30 17.06
CA GLY A 5 12.00 16.15 18.52
C GLY A 5 11.07 15.05 19.00
N TYR A 6 10.72 14.09 18.14
CA TYR A 6 9.83 12.97 18.49
C TYR A 6 10.57 11.63 18.47
N ASP A 7 10.72 11.03 19.65
CA ASP A 7 11.30 9.68 19.83
C ASP A 7 10.25 8.57 19.67
N LYS A 8 8.98 8.90 19.98
CA LYS A 8 7.82 8.02 19.77
C LYS A 8 6.72 8.77 19.01
N PHE A 9 6.04 8.06 18.11
CA PHE A 9 4.99 8.65 17.28
C PHE A 9 3.94 7.62 16.86
N LEU A 10 2.76 8.14 16.50
CA LEU A 10 1.73 7.39 15.79
C LEU A 10 2.08 7.38 14.30
N LEU A 11 1.93 6.24 13.64
CA LEU A 11 2.30 6.09 12.23
C LEU A 11 1.12 5.56 11.42
N VAL A 12 0.75 6.32 10.39
CA VAL A 12 -0.29 5.96 9.43
C VAL A 12 0.35 5.95 8.05
N GLY A 13 0.18 4.85 7.32
CA GLY A 13 0.65 4.73 5.95
C GLY A 13 -0.44 4.21 5.03
N HIS A 14 -0.41 4.65 3.77
CA HIS A 14 -1.25 4.16 2.68
C HIS A 14 -0.37 3.64 1.54
N ASP A 15 -0.78 2.55 0.90
CA ASP A 15 -0.08 1.90 -0.21
C ASP A 15 1.43 1.71 0.06
N ARG A 16 2.34 2.27 -0.76
CA ARG A 16 3.79 2.20 -0.54
C ARG A 16 4.20 2.75 0.82
N GLY A 17 3.57 3.83 1.27
CA GLY A 17 3.79 4.40 2.60
C GLY A 17 3.40 3.46 3.73
N ALA A 18 2.39 2.62 3.53
CA ALA A 18 2.02 1.57 4.48
C ALA A 18 3.08 0.45 4.54
N ARG A 19 3.76 0.15 3.41
CA ARG A 19 4.86 -0.82 3.37
C ARG A 19 6.07 -0.35 4.15
N VAL A 20 6.46 0.90 3.92
CA VAL A 20 7.48 1.57 4.71
C VAL A 20 7.09 1.59 6.20
N ALA A 21 5.83 1.88 6.50
CA ALA A 21 5.35 2.00 7.87
C ALA A 21 5.44 0.68 8.65
N TYR A 22 5.03 -0.45 8.07
CA TYR A 22 5.11 -1.72 8.79
C TYR A 22 6.56 -2.21 8.94
N ARG A 23 7.42 -1.98 7.93
CA ARG A 23 8.86 -2.29 8.04
C ARG A 23 9.50 -1.48 9.16
N LEU A 24 9.22 -0.18 9.22
CA LEU A 24 9.68 0.69 10.31
C LEU A 24 9.19 0.19 11.68
N ALA A 25 7.94 -0.27 11.79
CA ALA A 25 7.38 -0.77 13.04
C ALA A 25 8.02 -2.10 13.52
N ILE A 26 8.58 -2.90 12.61
CA ILE A 26 9.37 -4.09 12.93
C ILE A 26 10.77 -3.67 13.38
N ASP A 27 11.48 -2.90 12.55
CA ASP A 27 12.89 -2.55 12.77
C ASP A 27 13.07 -1.59 13.97
N HIS A 28 12.06 -0.77 14.26
CA HIS A 28 12.08 0.27 15.28
C HIS A 28 10.83 0.21 16.18
N HIS A 29 10.55 -0.97 16.72
CA HIS A 29 9.39 -1.24 17.57
C HIS A 29 9.18 -0.26 18.75
N GLU A 30 10.25 0.36 19.29
CA GLU A 30 10.14 1.33 20.39
C GLU A 30 9.64 2.71 19.92
N ALA A 31 9.82 3.06 18.65
CA ALA A 31 9.49 4.37 18.09
C ALA A 31 8.02 4.48 17.65
N VAL A 32 7.40 3.37 17.24
CA VAL A 32 6.01 3.34 16.75
C VAL A 32 5.06 2.99 17.90
N SER A 33 4.27 3.97 18.34
CA SER A 33 3.31 3.76 19.43
C SER A 33 2.02 3.08 18.97
N LYS A 34 1.56 3.40 17.76
CA LYS A 34 0.46 2.71 17.06
C LYS A 34 0.72 2.76 15.57
N LEU A 35 0.32 1.70 14.88
CA LEU A 35 0.44 1.59 13.43
C LEU A 35 -0.94 1.51 12.79
N VAL A 36 -1.13 2.26 11.70
CA VAL A 36 -2.27 2.08 10.80
C VAL A 36 -1.75 1.86 9.38
N VAL A 37 -2.22 0.79 8.76
CA VAL A 37 -1.96 0.50 7.34
C VAL A 37 -3.27 0.59 6.57
N ILE A 38 -3.23 1.29 5.44
CA ILE A 38 -4.40 1.57 4.61
C ILE A 38 -4.21 0.89 3.24
N ASP A 39 -5.18 0.03 2.91
CA ASP A 39 -5.37 -0.72 1.68
C ASP A 39 -4.18 -1.57 1.18
N ILE A 40 -3.45 -2.19 2.12
CA ILE A 40 -2.39 -3.15 1.80
C ILE A 40 -2.51 -4.46 2.57
N ILE A 41 -1.94 -5.51 1.99
CA ILE A 41 -1.41 -6.67 2.71
C ILE A 41 0.14 -6.66 2.65
N PRO A 42 0.82 -7.42 3.54
CA PRO A 42 2.28 -7.54 3.55
C PRO A 42 2.85 -7.91 2.17
N THR A 43 4.06 -7.43 1.87
CA THR A 43 4.65 -7.55 0.54
C THR A 43 4.88 -9.01 0.16
N ALA A 44 5.42 -9.83 1.07
CA ALA A 44 5.55 -11.28 0.83
C ALA A 44 4.20 -11.97 0.57
N ALA A 45 3.17 -11.64 1.36
CA ALA A 45 1.83 -12.22 1.19
C ALA A 45 1.21 -11.86 -0.18
N MET A 46 1.45 -10.64 -0.66
CA MET A 46 1.02 -10.23 -2.00
C MET A 46 1.70 -11.08 -3.08
N PHE A 47 3.03 -11.27 -3.00
CA PHE A 47 3.77 -12.05 -3.99
C PHE A 47 3.41 -13.55 -3.97
N GLN A 48 3.20 -14.13 -2.80
CA GLN A 48 2.66 -15.49 -2.65
C GLN A 48 1.25 -15.62 -3.25
N GLY A 49 0.54 -14.50 -3.35
CA GLY A 49 -0.80 -14.43 -3.86
C GLY A 49 -0.96 -14.49 -5.37
N PHE A 50 0.12 -14.34 -6.16
CA PHE A 50 0.10 -14.54 -7.61
C PHE A 50 -0.04 -16.04 -7.91
N GLY A 51 -1.26 -16.50 -8.17
CA GLY A 51 -1.52 -17.93 -8.47
C GLY A 51 -2.59 -18.18 -9.54
N ASP A 52 -3.51 -17.23 -9.73
CA ASP A 52 -4.56 -17.32 -10.74
C ASP A 52 -4.59 -16.09 -11.67
N VAL A 53 -5.16 -16.28 -12.85
CA VAL A 53 -5.22 -15.26 -13.92
C VAL A 53 -5.94 -14.00 -13.47
N THR A 54 -6.98 -14.10 -12.65
CA THR A 54 -7.76 -12.94 -12.20
C THR A 54 -6.93 -12.08 -11.28
N SER A 55 -6.30 -12.69 -10.27
CA SER A 55 -5.39 -11.99 -9.36
C SER A 55 -4.19 -11.37 -10.11
N GLY A 56 -3.63 -12.11 -11.07
CA GLY A 56 -2.52 -11.63 -11.90
C GLY A 56 -2.88 -10.40 -12.75
N LEU A 57 -4.06 -10.39 -13.38
CA LEU A 57 -4.52 -9.24 -14.17
C LEU A 57 -4.83 -8.02 -13.30
N LYS A 58 -5.35 -8.20 -12.08
CA LYS A 58 -5.63 -7.10 -11.15
C LYS A 58 -4.36 -6.49 -10.56
N ALA A 59 -3.37 -7.32 -10.26
CA ALA A 59 -2.11 -6.90 -9.65
C ALA A 59 -0.93 -6.85 -10.64
N TYR A 60 -1.20 -6.77 -11.95
CA TYR A 60 -0.20 -6.87 -13.02
C TYR A 60 0.98 -5.91 -12.84
N HIS A 61 0.70 -4.72 -12.29
CA HIS A 61 1.67 -3.66 -12.10
C HIS A 61 2.83 -4.07 -11.17
N TRP A 62 2.61 -4.99 -10.24
CA TRP A 62 3.67 -5.54 -9.39
C TRP A 62 4.76 -6.25 -10.17
N LEU A 63 4.37 -7.00 -11.22
CA LEU A 63 5.31 -7.73 -12.06
C LEU A 63 5.85 -6.86 -13.20
N PHE A 64 5.03 -5.96 -13.73
CA PHE A 64 5.43 -5.03 -14.80
C PHE A 64 6.48 -4.03 -14.31
N LEU A 65 6.22 -3.34 -13.18
CA LEU A 65 7.13 -2.33 -12.63
C LEU A 65 8.43 -2.94 -12.09
N ALA A 66 8.42 -4.22 -11.72
CA ALA A 66 9.60 -4.96 -11.29
C ALA A 66 10.45 -5.53 -12.45
N GLN A 67 10.05 -5.37 -13.72
CA GLN A 67 10.88 -5.77 -14.86
C GLN A 67 12.19 -4.97 -14.90
N SER A 68 13.22 -5.52 -15.54
CA SER A 68 14.56 -4.91 -15.61
C SER A 68 14.55 -3.50 -16.19
N ASP A 69 15.35 -2.62 -15.60
CA ASP A 69 15.62 -1.27 -16.11
C ASP A 69 16.25 -1.34 -17.52
N PRO A 70 15.86 -0.45 -18.47
CA PRO A 70 14.86 0.61 -18.37
C PRO A 70 13.52 0.26 -19.03
N PHE A 71 13.11 -1.01 -19.05
CA PHE A 71 11.92 -1.44 -19.81
C PHE A 71 10.62 -0.76 -19.34
N PRO A 72 10.17 -0.90 -18.08
CA PRO A 72 8.92 -0.28 -17.64
C PRO A 72 9.00 1.24 -17.69
N GLU A 73 10.16 1.83 -17.36
CA GLU A 73 10.40 3.26 -17.46
C GLU A 73 10.15 3.77 -18.88
N THR A 74 10.74 3.11 -19.88
CA THR A 74 10.60 3.49 -21.29
C THR A 74 9.14 3.39 -21.75
N MET A 75 8.44 2.32 -21.37
CA MET A 75 7.04 2.09 -21.74
C MET A 75 6.11 3.15 -21.15
N ILE A 76 6.27 3.47 -19.86
CA ILE A 76 5.45 4.47 -19.16
C ILE A 76 5.74 5.86 -19.72
N GLN A 77 7.02 6.22 -19.83
CA GLN A 77 7.47 7.52 -20.30
C GLN A 77 7.01 7.83 -21.73
N GLY A 78 6.90 6.80 -22.58
CA GLY A 78 6.46 6.93 -23.96
C GLY A 78 4.98 7.31 -24.14
N ALA A 79 4.14 7.09 -23.12
CA ALA A 79 2.71 7.40 -23.16
C ALA A 79 2.40 8.70 -22.39
N ASP A 80 2.36 9.82 -23.13
CA ASP A 80 2.08 11.16 -22.58
C ASP A 80 2.96 11.51 -21.38
N ASN A 81 4.27 11.26 -21.50
CA ASN A 81 5.27 11.53 -20.46
C ASN A 81 4.94 10.85 -19.10
N GLY A 82 4.28 9.69 -19.14
CA GLY A 82 3.83 8.93 -17.96
C GLY A 82 2.42 9.25 -17.48
N LYS A 83 1.78 10.32 -17.97
CA LYS A 83 0.45 10.75 -17.54
C LYS A 83 -0.61 9.69 -17.83
N HIS A 84 -0.56 9.05 -18.99
CA HIS A 84 -1.56 8.04 -19.35
C HIS A 84 -1.53 6.84 -18.40
N TYR A 85 -0.33 6.36 -18.05
CA TYR A 85 -0.18 5.26 -17.10
C TYR A 85 -0.65 5.65 -15.69
N LEU A 86 -0.30 6.86 -15.23
CA LEU A 86 -0.75 7.40 -13.95
C LEU A 86 -2.28 7.43 -13.88
N GLU A 87 -2.94 8.10 -14.83
CA GLU A 87 -4.40 8.28 -14.81
C GLU A 87 -5.14 6.97 -14.99
N HIS A 88 -4.64 6.07 -15.85
CA HIS A 88 -5.16 4.72 -15.96
C HIS A 88 -5.08 3.99 -14.62
N THR A 89 -3.94 4.07 -13.93
CA THR A 89 -3.72 3.39 -12.65
C THR A 89 -4.65 3.93 -11.56
N LEU A 90 -4.66 5.26 -11.38
CA LEU A 90 -5.55 5.95 -10.43
C LEU A 90 -7.02 5.59 -10.69
N ALA A 91 -7.50 5.71 -11.93
CA ALA A 91 -8.87 5.34 -12.25
C ALA A 91 -9.13 3.85 -12.01
N SER A 92 -8.24 2.96 -12.44
CA SER A 92 -8.47 1.52 -12.36
C SER A 92 -8.59 0.99 -10.93
N TRP A 93 -8.01 1.67 -9.93
CA TRP A 93 -8.05 1.24 -8.53
C TRP A 93 -9.14 1.93 -7.70
N THR A 94 -9.84 2.94 -8.21
CA THR A 94 -11.07 3.42 -7.56
C THR A 94 -12.19 2.40 -7.68
N LYS A 95 -13.21 2.52 -6.83
CA LYS A 95 -14.44 1.74 -6.94
C LYS A 95 -15.22 2.07 -8.22
N LYS A 96 -15.27 3.35 -8.61
CA LYS A 96 -16.02 3.84 -9.78
C LYS A 96 -15.34 3.58 -11.11
N LYS A 97 -14.04 3.24 -11.11
CA LYS A 97 -13.21 3.11 -12.32
C LYS A 97 -13.10 4.42 -13.12
N THR A 98 -13.13 5.54 -12.39
CA THR A 98 -13.02 6.92 -12.88
C THR A 98 -12.10 7.72 -11.96
N LEU A 99 -11.80 8.97 -12.35
CA LEU A 99 -11.05 9.92 -11.52
C LEU A 99 -11.98 10.90 -10.76
N GLU A 100 -13.29 10.64 -10.71
CA GLU A 100 -14.28 11.59 -10.17
C GLU A 100 -14.14 11.85 -8.67
N ASP A 101 -13.54 10.90 -7.94
CA ASP A 101 -13.31 11.02 -6.49
C ASP A 101 -12.07 11.86 -6.16
N PHE A 102 -11.29 12.25 -7.17
CA PHE A 102 -10.11 13.08 -7.00
C PHE A 102 -10.42 14.55 -7.28
N ASP A 103 -10.03 15.44 -6.36
CA ASP A 103 -10.04 16.87 -6.65
C ASP A 103 -9.02 17.19 -7.76
N GLU A 104 -9.41 18.00 -8.74
CA GLU A 104 -8.53 18.33 -9.88
C GLU A 104 -7.19 18.94 -9.43
N ARG A 105 -7.18 19.68 -8.33
CA ARG A 105 -5.94 20.23 -7.76
C ARG A 105 -5.00 19.11 -7.28
N ALA A 106 -5.54 18.02 -6.73
CA ALA A 106 -4.76 16.87 -6.32
C ALA A 106 -4.22 16.12 -7.55
N LEU A 107 -5.06 15.90 -8.57
CA LEU A 107 -4.62 15.28 -9.84
C LEU A 107 -3.48 16.05 -10.50
N ASP A 108 -3.55 17.39 -10.51
CA ASP A 108 -2.47 18.23 -11.02
C ASP A 108 -1.16 18.05 -10.25
N GLU A 109 -1.23 17.94 -8.93
CA GLU A 109 -0.03 17.67 -8.13
C GLU A 109 0.51 16.25 -8.35
N TYR A 110 -0.35 15.23 -8.49
CA TYR A 110 0.10 13.87 -8.82
C TYR A 110 0.78 13.81 -10.19
N ARG A 111 0.21 14.46 -11.20
CA ARG A 111 0.82 14.57 -12.54
C ARG A 111 2.19 15.24 -12.47
N LYS A 112 2.31 16.37 -11.77
CA LYS A 112 3.60 17.07 -11.60
C LYS A 112 4.63 16.21 -10.85
N ALA A 113 4.20 15.50 -9.81
CA ALA A 113 5.08 14.69 -8.98
C ALA A 113 5.55 13.40 -9.67
N TYR A 114 4.71 12.78 -10.49
CA TYR A 114 5.01 11.49 -11.11
C TYR A 114 5.61 11.59 -12.50
N CYS A 115 5.12 12.50 -13.36
CA CYS A 115 5.43 12.55 -14.80
C CYS A 115 6.83 13.14 -15.09
N SER A 116 7.86 12.51 -14.54
CA SER A 116 9.26 12.74 -14.86
C SER A 116 10.01 11.41 -14.83
N ILE A 117 10.99 11.25 -15.71
CA ILE A 117 11.73 9.98 -15.84
C ILE A 117 12.38 9.55 -14.51
N ALA A 118 12.90 10.49 -13.74
CA ALA A 118 13.54 10.20 -12.45
C ALA A 118 12.52 9.64 -11.43
N ARG A 119 11.28 10.14 -11.46
CA ARG A 119 10.20 9.70 -10.55
C ARG A 119 9.63 8.36 -10.98
N ILE A 120 9.40 8.17 -12.28
CA ILE A 120 9.00 6.89 -12.86
C ILE A 120 10.04 5.81 -12.51
N HIS A 121 11.34 6.10 -12.71
CA HIS A 121 12.42 5.19 -12.36
C HIS A 121 12.44 4.88 -10.86
N SER A 122 12.30 5.89 -9.99
CA SER A 122 12.22 5.68 -8.54
C SER A 122 11.05 4.79 -8.14
N THR A 123 9.88 4.95 -8.79
CA THR A 123 8.74 4.06 -8.58
C THR A 123 9.05 2.64 -9.04
N CYS A 124 9.70 2.45 -10.19
CA CYS A 124 10.10 1.12 -10.65
C CYS A 124 11.08 0.46 -9.67
N GLU A 125 12.07 1.19 -9.17
CA GLU A 125 13.01 0.71 -8.15
C GLU A 125 12.32 0.28 -6.85
N ASP A 126 11.29 1.01 -6.39
CA ASP A 126 10.46 0.59 -5.24
C ASP A 126 9.78 -0.77 -5.49
N TYR A 127 9.20 -0.98 -6.68
CA TYR A 127 8.61 -2.28 -7.02
C TYR A 127 9.65 -3.39 -7.20
N ARG A 128 10.85 -3.08 -7.72
CA ARG A 128 11.98 -4.02 -7.79
C ARG A 128 12.45 -4.43 -6.39
N ALA A 129 12.62 -3.47 -5.48
CA ALA A 129 12.93 -3.76 -4.08
C ALA A 129 11.85 -4.67 -3.45
N GLY A 130 10.58 -4.34 -3.69
CA GLY A 130 9.42 -5.13 -3.31
C GLY A 130 9.50 -6.60 -3.76
N ALA A 131 9.82 -6.83 -5.04
CA ALA A 131 9.85 -8.16 -5.64
C ALA A 131 10.99 -9.05 -5.15
N PHE A 132 12.06 -8.45 -4.63
CA PHE A 132 13.26 -9.17 -4.24
C PHE A 132 13.58 -8.96 -2.75
N LEU A 133 14.22 -7.84 -2.39
CA LEU A 133 14.75 -7.62 -1.05
C LEU A 133 13.67 -7.54 0.02
N ASP A 134 12.61 -6.74 -0.19
CA ASP A 134 11.59 -6.51 0.83
C ASP A 134 10.76 -7.77 1.08
N LYS A 135 10.44 -8.50 0.01
CA LYS A 135 9.83 -9.83 0.12
C LYS A 135 10.70 -10.77 0.97
N ALA A 136 12.01 -10.80 0.73
CA ALA A 136 12.92 -11.67 1.49
C ALA A 136 13.00 -11.27 2.97
N TYR A 137 12.96 -9.96 3.29
CA TYR A 137 12.89 -9.50 4.67
C TYR A 137 11.58 -9.91 5.35
N ASP A 138 10.45 -9.74 4.68
CA ASP A 138 9.14 -10.15 5.21
C ASP A 138 9.07 -11.67 5.47
N GLU A 139 9.60 -12.48 4.55
CA GLU A 139 9.65 -13.94 4.69
C GLU A 139 10.54 -14.37 5.87
N LYS A 140 11.71 -13.75 6.00
CA LYS A 140 12.62 -13.99 7.13
C LYS A 140 11.98 -13.63 8.47
N ASP A 141 11.34 -12.47 8.58
CA ASP A 141 10.67 -12.06 9.82
C ASP A 141 9.57 -13.04 10.21
N LEU A 142 8.80 -13.53 9.23
CA LEU A 142 7.75 -14.51 9.47
C LEU A 142 8.32 -15.86 9.96
N GLU A 143 9.43 -16.31 9.38
CA GLU A 143 10.15 -17.53 9.78
C GLU A 143 10.73 -17.43 11.20
N GLU A 144 11.29 -16.27 11.55
CA GLU A 144 11.86 -15.99 12.88
C GLU A 144 10.79 -15.68 13.95
N GLY A 145 9.55 -15.45 13.52
CA GLY A 145 8.44 -15.07 14.40
C GLY A 145 8.48 -13.60 14.84
N ASN A 146 9.23 -12.75 14.13
CA ASN A 146 9.24 -11.32 14.33
C ASN A 146 7.88 -10.75 13.91
N LYS A 147 7.24 -10.02 14.82
CA LYS A 147 5.91 -9.43 14.59
C LYS A 147 5.91 -7.95 14.92
N ILE A 148 5.00 -7.22 14.31
CA ILE A 148 4.66 -5.86 14.70
C ILE A 148 4.11 -5.91 16.13
N GLN A 149 4.82 -5.21 17.03
CA GLN A 149 4.53 -5.17 18.47
C GLN A 149 3.50 -4.08 18.80
N ALA A 150 3.53 -2.97 18.07
CA ALA A 150 2.62 -1.86 18.27
C ALA A 150 1.16 -2.30 18.02
N PRO A 151 0.18 -1.78 18.78
CA PRO A 151 -1.24 -1.90 18.41
C PRO A 151 -1.42 -1.45 16.96
N MET A 152 -2.15 -2.26 16.20
CA MET A 152 -2.29 -2.09 14.76
C MET A 152 -3.76 -2.02 14.33
N LEU A 153 -4.05 -1.11 13.40
CA LEU A 153 -5.31 -1.08 12.65
C LEU A 153 -5.02 -1.26 11.16
N ALA A 154 -5.64 -2.28 10.56
CA ALA A 154 -5.65 -2.47 9.11
C ALA A 154 -6.99 -1.99 8.54
N ILE A 155 -6.97 -1.02 7.64
CA ILE A 155 -8.14 -0.50 6.94
C ILE A 155 -8.01 -0.86 5.46
N TRP A 156 -9.07 -1.32 4.80
CA TRP A 156 -9.07 -1.60 3.36
C TRP A 156 -10.41 -1.28 2.71
N GLY A 157 -10.39 -0.97 1.42
CA GLY A 157 -11.59 -0.83 0.60
C GLY A 157 -12.06 -2.19 0.10
N ASN A 158 -13.36 -2.47 0.18
CA ASN A 158 -13.91 -3.75 -0.31
C ASN A 158 -13.79 -3.90 -1.84
N ALA A 159 -13.61 -2.80 -2.58
CA ALA A 159 -13.31 -2.78 -4.00
C ALA A 159 -11.82 -2.43 -4.29
N GLY A 160 -10.97 -2.42 -3.26
CA GLY A 160 -9.54 -2.14 -3.35
C GLY A 160 -8.72 -3.34 -3.80
N VAL A 161 -7.49 -3.10 -4.26
CA VAL A 161 -6.59 -4.14 -4.81
C VAL A 161 -6.30 -5.24 -3.78
N SER A 162 -6.18 -4.86 -2.50
CA SER A 162 -5.91 -5.79 -1.41
C SER A 162 -7.06 -6.77 -1.15
N ALA A 163 -8.32 -6.30 -1.19
CA ALA A 163 -9.48 -7.18 -1.07
C ALA A 163 -9.71 -8.01 -2.35
N GLU A 164 -9.59 -7.35 -3.51
CA GLU A 164 -9.89 -7.98 -4.80
C GLU A 164 -8.88 -9.06 -5.22
N SER A 165 -7.61 -8.92 -4.83
CA SER A 165 -6.56 -9.95 -5.08
C SER A 165 -6.70 -11.19 -4.18
N LEU A 166 -7.61 -11.13 -3.20
CA LEU A 166 -7.92 -12.22 -2.27
C LEU A 166 -9.32 -12.80 -2.49
N GLN A 167 -10.09 -12.31 -3.46
CA GLN A 167 -11.52 -12.63 -3.65
C GLN A 167 -11.82 -14.15 -3.78
N ASN A 168 -10.84 -14.94 -4.26
CA ASN A 168 -10.96 -16.39 -4.41
C ASN A 168 -10.19 -17.18 -3.34
N LYS A 169 -9.76 -16.53 -2.25
CA LYS A 169 -8.96 -17.15 -1.20
C LYS A 169 -9.77 -17.33 0.08
N SER A 170 -9.32 -18.26 0.91
CA SER A 170 -9.94 -18.57 2.21
C SER A 170 -9.67 -17.53 3.28
N GLU A 171 -8.73 -16.60 3.05
CA GLU A 171 -8.28 -15.58 4.01
C GLU A 171 -8.45 -14.19 3.42
N GLY A 172 -8.95 -13.25 4.23
CA GLY A 172 -9.03 -11.83 3.90
C GLY A 172 -7.83 -11.04 4.44
N PRO A 173 -7.83 -9.70 4.26
CA PRO A 173 -6.74 -8.84 4.70
C PRO A 173 -6.43 -8.95 6.21
N LEU A 174 -7.45 -9.03 7.07
CA LEU A 174 -7.26 -9.13 8.51
C LEU A 174 -6.58 -10.43 8.91
N GLU A 175 -7.02 -11.57 8.36
CA GLU A 175 -6.46 -12.89 8.65
C GLU A 175 -4.97 -12.96 8.24
N ILE A 176 -4.61 -12.30 7.13
CA ILE A 176 -3.22 -12.18 6.72
C ILE A 176 -2.44 -11.34 7.73
N TRP A 177 -2.94 -10.16 8.12
CA TRP A 177 -2.25 -9.30 9.09
C TRP A 177 -2.05 -9.94 10.47
N GLN A 178 -2.96 -10.82 10.91
CA GLN A 178 -2.81 -11.57 12.17
C GLN A 178 -1.56 -12.48 12.20
N LYS A 179 -1.00 -12.81 11.04
CA LYS A 179 0.27 -13.55 10.93
C LYS A 179 1.47 -12.64 11.24
N TYR A 180 1.39 -11.35 10.91
CA TYR A 180 2.50 -10.39 10.96
C TYR A 180 2.46 -9.46 12.19
N ALA A 181 1.32 -9.36 12.88
CA ALA A 181 1.15 -8.47 14.04
C ALA A 181 0.66 -9.23 15.28
N GLN A 182 1.05 -8.77 16.47
CA GLN A 182 0.57 -9.35 17.73
C GLN A 182 -0.86 -8.92 18.07
N ASN A 183 -1.19 -7.65 17.83
CA ASN A 183 -2.48 -7.05 18.16
C ASN A 183 -2.96 -6.21 16.99
N VAL A 184 -3.76 -6.82 16.11
CA VAL A 184 -4.33 -6.15 14.94
C VAL A 184 -5.86 -6.21 14.96
N ARG A 185 -6.47 -5.06 14.66
CA ARG A 185 -7.89 -4.92 14.34
C ARG A 185 -8.04 -4.59 12.86
N GLY A 186 -9.17 -4.98 12.28
CA GLY A 186 -9.46 -4.76 10.86
C GLY A 186 -10.75 -3.95 10.65
N LYS A 187 -10.78 -3.12 9.61
CA LYS A 187 -11.98 -2.43 9.16
C LYS A 187 -12.03 -2.36 7.64
N ALA A 188 -13.08 -2.93 7.07
CA ALA A 188 -13.43 -2.70 5.67
C ALA A 188 -14.26 -1.41 5.52
N LEU A 189 -14.03 -0.69 4.43
CA LEU A 189 -14.81 0.48 3.99
C LEU A 189 -15.36 0.25 2.57
N GLU A 190 -16.43 0.96 2.24
CA GLU A 190 -17.19 0.78 0.99
C GLU A 190 -16.65 1.60 -0.19
N CYS A 191 -15.33 1.60 -0.35
CA CYS A 191 -14.58 2.33 -1.37
C CYS A 191 -13.55 1.42 -2.09
N GLY A 192 -12.82 2.00 -3.04
CA GLY A 192 -11.69 1.39 -3.71
C GLY A 192 -10.39 1.55 -2.92
N HIS A 193 -9.28 1.69 -3.63
CA HIS A 193 -7.95 1.77 -3.05
C HIS A 193 -7.62 3.13 -2.42
N PHE A 194 -8.15 4.23 -2.95
CA PHE A 194 -7.80 5.58 -2.56
C PHE A 194 -8.71 6.06 -1.44
N ILE A 195 -8.75 5.32 -0.33
CA ILE A 195 -9.66 5.56 0.80
C ILE A 195 -9.66 7.03 1.28
N PRO A 196 -8.51 7.73 1.42
CA PRO A 196 -8.50 9.15 1.80
C PRO A 196 -9.21 10.09 0.82
N GLU A 197 -9.42 9.67 -0.43
CA GLU A 197 -10.10 10.44 -1.48
C GLU A 197 -11.52 9.92 -1.73
N GLU A 198 -11.74 8.61 -1.64
CA GLU A 198 -13.03 7.96 -1.93
C GLU A 198 -14.00 7.92 -0.73
N ASP A 199 -13.49 7.81 0.50
CA ASP A 199 -14.29 7.75 1.74
C ASP A 199 -13.54 8.42 2.91
N PRO A 200 -13.27 9.75 2.83
CA PRO A 200 -12.52 10.46 3.86
C PRO A 200 -13.23 10.47 5.22
N GLU A 201 -14.57 10.55 5.23
CA GLU A 201 -15.36 10.50 6.47
C GLU A 201 -15.27 9.12 7.13
N GLY A 202 -15.50 8.04 6.37
CA GLY A 202 -15.40 6.66 6.89
C GLY A 202 -13.99 6.32 7.37
N LEU A 203 -12.95 6.84 6.68
CA LEU A 203 -11.58 6.74 7.15
C LEU A 203 -11.39 7.46 8.49
N ALA A 204 -11.84 8.71 8.62
CA ALA A 204 -11.70 9.48 9.86
C ALA A 204 -12.44 8.82 11.04
N GLU A 205 -13.65 8.30 10.81
CA GLU A 205 -14.45 7.58 11.80
C GLU A 205 -13.76 6.30 12.31
N ALA A 206 -13.04 5.58 11.43
CA ALA A 206 -12.26 4.40 11.81
C ALA A 206 -10.92 4.77 12.48
N LEU A 207 -10.24 5.78 11.93
CA LEU A 207 -8.87 6.14 12.27
C LEU A 207 -8.79 6.87 13.62
N ILE A 208 -9.59 7.92 13.82
CA ILE A 208 -9.45 8.84 14.96
C ILE A 208 -9.64 8.11 16.31
N PRO A 209 -10.70 7.29 16.51
CA PRO A 209 -10.89 6.59 17.79
C PRO A 209 -9.71 5.66 18.12
N PHE A 210 -9.16 4.96 17.12
CA PHE A 210 -8.01 4.09 17.32
C PHE A 210 -6.76 4.87 17.74
N LEU A 211 -6.50 6.01 17.08
CA LEU A 211 -5.34 6.84 17.39
C LEU A 211 -5.44 7.49 18.79
N LEU A 212 -6.64 7.87 19.23
CA LEU A 212 -6.87 8.56 20.50
C LEU A 212 -7.13 7.64 21.71
N GLN A 213 -7.41 6.36 21.51
CA GLN A 213 -7.66 5.42 22.62
C GLN A 213 -6.36 5.09 23.38
N ASP A 214 -6.26 5.42 24.67
CA ASP A 214 -5.09 5.05 25.50
C ASP A 214 -4.87 3.53 25.59
#